data_AF-A0A9E2CH70-F1
#
_entry.id   AF-A0A9E2CH70-F1
#
_cell.length_a   1.000
_cell.length_b   1.000
_cell.length_c   1.000
_cell.angle_alpha   90.00
_cell.angle_beta   90.00
_cell.angle_gamma   90.00
#
_symmetry.space_group_name_H-M   'P 1'
#
loop_
_entity.id
_entity.type
_entity.pdbx_description
1 polymer ?
#
loop_
_entity_poly.entity_id
_entity_poly.type
_entity_poly.pdbx_seq_one_letter_code
_entity_poly.pdbx_strand_id
1 'polypeptide(L)'
;MAQEIRKPIKEFRAGNIKAAIWEDEREDQDRTVVRHSVKIQKRFFDKTTGEWRDTDYFFVNGLPRLRLVAERAFEFIVLQREAATTATVE
;
A
#
# COMPACT_ATOMS: atom_id res chain seq x y z
N MET A 1 -18.96 5.34 11.06
CA MET A 1 -17.80 6.14 11.47
C MET A 1 -17.11 6.60 10.19
N ALA A 2 -16.99 7.90 9.96
CA ALA A 2 -16.33 8.44 8.78
C ALA A 2 -14.83 8.12 8.89
N GLN A 3 -14.34 7.27 8.00
CA GLN A 3 -12.93 6.95 7.91
C GLN A 3 -12.22 8.21 7.41
N GLU A 4 -11.50 8.90 8.29
CA GLU A 4 -10.69 10.05 7.89
C GLU A 4 -9.82 9.64 6.69
N ILE A 5 -9.87 10.44 5.62
CA ILE A 5 -9.13 10.14 4.39
C ILE A 5 -7.65 10.39 4.68
N ARG A 6 -6.99 9.40 5.27
CA ARG A 6 -5.55 9.41 5.50
C ARG A 6 -4.84 9.29 4.15
N LYS A 7 -3.85 10.15 3.91
CA LYS A 7 -2.99 10.04 2.73
C LYS A 7 -2.10 8.81 2.90
N PRO A 8 -1.79 8.09 1.80
CA PRO A 8 -0.84 6.99 1.88
C PRO A 8 0.53 7.51 2.33
N ILE A 9 1.16 6.81 3.27
CA ILE A 9 2.50 7.11 3.76
C ILE A 9 3.57 6.83 2.70
N LYS A 10 3.28 5.87 1.80
CA LYS A 10 4.17 5.50 0.70
C LYS A 10 3.38 4.95 -0.48
N GLU A 11 3.85 5.26 -1.68
CA GLU A 11 3.37 4.64 -2.91
C GLU A 11 4.54 4.06 -3.71
N PHE A 12 4.37 2.84 -4.21
CA PHE A 12 5.26 2.18 -5.17
C PHE A 12 4.54 2.04 -6.52
N ARG A 13 5.25 2.26 -7.62
CA ARG A 13 4.67 2.21 -8.97
C ARG A 13 5.53 1.40 -9.91
N ALA A 14 4.89 0.54 -10.69
CA ALA A 14 5.49 -0.20 -11.81
C ALA A 14 4.62 0.01 -13.05
N GLY A 15 4.90 1.08 -13.79
CA GLY A 15 4.09 1.52 -14.91
C GLY A 15 2.68 1.89 -14.45
N ASN A 16 1.68 1.15 -14.93
CA ASN A 16 0.28 1.40 -14.60
C ASN A 16 -0.23 0.67 -13.36
N ILE A 17 0.61 -0.10 -12.65
CA ILE A 17 0.25 -0.70 -11.36
C ILE A 17 0.88 0.11 -10.24
N LYS A 18 0.08 0.43 -9.21
CA LYS A 18 0.52 1.14 -7.99
C LYS A 18 0.18 0.33 -6.75
N ALA A 19 1.05 0.32 -5.75
CA ALA A 19 0.78 -0.12 -4.40
C ALA A 19 0.86 1.09 -3.47
N ALA A 20 -0.24 1.42 -2.80
CA ALA A 20 -0.30 2.49 -1.81
C ALA A 20 -0.39 1.88 -0.42
N ILE A 21 0.32 2.47 0.54
CA ILE A 21 0.45 1.97 1.91
C ILE A 21 -0.08 3.03 2.86
N TRP A 22 -0.90 2.61 3.80
CA TRP A 22 -1.42 3.44 4.89
C TRP A 22 -0.98 2.86 6.22
N GLU A 23 -0.82 3.75 7.19
CA GLU A 23 -0.52 3.42 8.57
C GLU A 23 -1.69 3.88 9.43
N ASP A 24 -2.15 2.98 10.29
CA ASP A 24 -3.22 3.22 11.24
C ASP A 24 -2.75 2.82 12.63
N GLU A 25 -2.56 3.82 13.49
CA GLU A 25 -2.36 3.62 14.91
C GLU A 25 -3.71 3.36 15.58
N ARG A 26 -3.81 2.25 16.31
CA ARG A 26 -4.97 1.92 17.15
C ARG A 26 -4.49 1.77 18.58
N GLU A 27 -5.03 2.57 19.48
CA GLU A 27 -4.91 2.34 20.92
C GLU A 27 -5.84 1.19 21.30
N ASP A 28 -5.28 0.14 21.89
CA ASP A 28 -6.02 -0.97 22.46
C ASP A 28 -5.63 -1.10 23.93
N GLN A 29 -6.50 -0.58 24.80
CA GLN A 29 -6.57 -0.62 26.28
C GLN A 29 -5.29 -0.35 27.11
N ASP A 30 -4.09 -0.74 26.67
CA ASP A 30 -2.78 -0.51 27.28
C ASP A 30 -1.61 -0.44 26.26
N ARG A 31 -1.86 -0.58 24.95
CA ARG A 31 -0.81 -0.59 23.92
C ARG A 31 -1.25 0.13 22.64
N THR A 32 -0.36 0.96 22.09
CA THR A 32 -0.49 1.48 20.73
C THR A 32 -0.01 0.44 19.73
N VAL A 33 -0.93 -0.06 18.90
CA VAL A 33 -0.59 -1.01 17.83
C VAL A 33 -0.66 -0.31 16.49
N VAL A 34 0.49 -0.22 15.82
CA VAL A 34 0.59 0.29 14.45
C VAL A 34 0.19 -0.81 13.47
N ARG A 35 -0.84 -0.57 12.66
CA ARG A 35 -1.27 -1.47 11.57
C ARG A 35 -0.97 -0.83 10.22
N HIS A 36 -0.51 -1.66 9.29
CA HIS A 36 -0.27 -1.24 7.91
C HIS A 36 -1.34 -1.86 7.00
N SER A 37 -1.90 -1.07 6.10
CA SER A 37 -2.79 -1.55 5.04
C SER A 37 -2.22 -1.20 3.67
N VAL A 38 -2.36 -2.12 2.71
CA VAL A 38 -1.82 -1.95 1.36
C VAL A 38 -2.94 -2.12 0.34
N LYS A 39 -3.07 -1.15 -0.56
CA LYS A 39 -3.98 -1.22 -1.71
C LYS A 39 -3.19 -1.25 -3.00
N ILE A 40 -3.32 -2.33 -3.76
CA ILE A 40 -2.70 -2.46 -5.08
C ILE A 40 -3.77 -2.29 -6.14
N GLN A 41 -3.53 -1.38 -7.09
CA GLN A 41 -4.46 -1.09 -8.18
C GLN A 41 -3.72 -0.90 -9.50
N LYS A 42 -4.38 -1.26 -10.59
CA LYS A 42 -3.94 -1.00 -11.95
C LYS A 42 -4.78 0.13 -12.55
N ARG A 43 -4.12 1.15 -13.08
CA ARG A 43 -4.74 2.22 -13.86
C ARG A 43 -4.84 1.81 -15.32
N PHE A 44 -5.99 2.05 -15.94
CA PHE A 44 -6.21 1.82 -17.36
C PHE A 44 -7.08 2.93 -17.94
N PHE A 45 -6.94 3.14 -19.24
CA PHE A 45 -7.82 4.06 -19.96
C PHE A 45 -9.04 3.28 -20.45
N ASP A 46 -10.20 3.64 -19.93
CA ASP A 46 -11.47 3.08 -20.38
C ASP A 46 -11.88 3.78 -21.68
N LYS A 47 -11.88 3.04 -22.78
CA LYS A 47 -12.23 3.56 -24.10
C LYS A 47 -13.72 3.89 -24.24
N THR A 48 -14.58 3.29 -23.43
CA THR A 48 -16.03 3.49 -23.49
C THR A 48 -16.41 4.80 -22.83
N THR A 49 -15.77 5.12 -21.69
CA THR A 49 -16.05 6.34 -20.92
C THR A 49 -15.08 7.48 -21.24
N GLY A 50 -13.93 7.18 -21.86
CA GLY A 50 -12.88 8.16 -22.15
C GLY A 50 -12.08 8.58 -20.92
N GLU A 51 -12.20 7.84 -19.82
CA GLU A 51 -11.63 8.20 -18.52
C GLU A 51 -10.56 7.21 -18.08
N TRP A 52 -9.62 7.71 -17.27
CA TRP A 52 -8.72 6.83 -16.55
C TRP A 52 -9.41 6.22 -15.34
N ARG A 53 -9.43 4.89 -15.27
CA ARG A 53 -10.03 4.14 -14.16
C ARG A 53 -8.99 3.26 -13.48
N ASP A 54 -9.23 3.00 -12.20
CA ASP A 54 -8.45 2.04 -11.42
C ASP A 54 -9.21 0.70 -11.37
N THR A 55 -8.49 -0.42 -11.41
CA THR A 55 -9.03 -1.78 -11.29
C THR A 55 -8.12 -2.66 -10.44
N ASP A 56 -8.71 -3.66 -9.80
CA ASP A 56 -8.06 -4.77 -9.09
C ASP A 56 -7.87 -6.02 -9.98
N TYR A 57 -8.26 -5.96 -11.26
CA TYR A 57 -8.04 -7.04 -12.22
C TYR A 57 -6.70 -6.93 -12.95
N PHE A 58 -5.95 -8.03 -12.96
CA PHE A 58 -4.63 -8.13 -13.59
C PHE A 58 -4.60 -9.22 -14.66
N PHE A 59 -3.99 -8.91 -15.80
CA PHE A 59 -3.69 -9.91 -16.83
C PHE A 59 -2.35 -10.60 -16.50
N VAL A 60 -2.11 -11.77 -17.10
CA VAL A 60 -0.87 -12.56 -16.91
C VAL A 60 0.39 -11.71 -17.06
N ASN A 61 0.46 -10.86 -18.09
CA ASN A 61 1.61 -9.99 -18.35
C ASN A 61 1.82 -8.89 -17.28
N GLY A 62 0.79 -8.60 -16.48
CA GLY A 62 0.85 -7.66 -15.37
C GLY A 62 1.33 -8.29 -14.07
N LEU A 63 1.33 -9.63 -13.95
CA LEU A 63 1.71 -10.32 -12.72
C LEU A 63 3.15 -10.07 -12.28
N PRO A 64 4.17 -9.98 -13.16
CA PRO A 64 5.52 -9.64 -12.74
C PRO A 64 5.61 -8.25 -12.10
N ARG A 65 4.83 -7.28 -12.62
CA ARG A 65 4.78 -5.92 -12.07
C ARG A 65 4.01 -5.88 -10.76
N LEU A 66 2.92 -6.64 -10.64
CA LEU A 66 2.19 -6.84 -9.39
C LEU A 66 3.10 -7.41 -8.30
N ARG A 67 3.85 -8.47 -8.62
CA ARG A 67 4.85 -9.07 -7.73
C ARG A 67 5.87 -8.05 -7.26
N LEU A 68 6.45 -7.28 -8.18
CA LEU A 68 7.44 -6.27 -7.84
C LEU A 68 6.90 -5.23 -6.86
N VAL A 69 5.71 -4.66 -7.12
CA VAL A 69 5.16 -3.64 -6.20
C VAL A 69 4.74 -4.23 -4.86
N ALA A 70 4.28 -5.48 -4.83
CA ALA A 70 3.94 -6.18 -3.60
C ALA A 70 5.20 -6.46 -2.75
N GLU A 71 6.29 -6.92 -3.38
CA GLU A 71 7.58 -7.14 -2.72
C GLU A 71 8.12 -5.83 -2.12
N ARG A 72 8.09 -4.72 -2.87
CA ARG A 72 8.53 -3.41 -2.35
C ARG A 72 7.68 -2.89 -1.20
N ALA A 73 6.37 -3.12 -1.26
CA ALA A 73 5.48 -2.74 -0.18
C ALA A 73 5.77 -3.55 1.10
N PHE A 74 5.97 -4.86 0.96
CA PHE A 74 6.35 -5.74 2.06
C PHE A 74 7.70 -5.33 2.67
N GLU A 75 8.72 -5.15 1.84
CA GLU A 75 10.06 -4.72 2.26
C GLU A 75 9.97 -3.41 3.07
N PHE A 76 9.25 -2.42 2.57
CA PHE A 76 9.07 -1.15 3.26
C PHE A 76 8.42 -1.31 4.64
N ILE A 77 7.35 -2.11 4.74
CA ILE A 77 6.62 -2.32 6.01
C ILE A 77 7.49 -3.07 7.02
N VAL A 78 8.19 -4.12 6.58
CA VAL A 78 9.00 -4.95 7.48
C VAL A 78 10.23 -4.18 7.96
N LEU A 79 10.94 -3.50 7.06
CA LEU A 79 12.13 -2.72 7.43
C LEU A 79 11.77 -1.51 8.32
N GLN A 80 10.62 -0.85 8.09
CA GLN A 80 10.11 0.20 9.01
C GLN A 80 9.88 -0.36 10.42
N ARG A 81 9.32 -1.57 10.52
CA ARG A 81 9.08 -2.21 11.82
C ARG A 81 10.38 -2.56 12.54
N GLU A 82 11.41 -3.00 11.81
CA GLU A 82 12.73 -3.26 12.38
C GLU A 82 13.36 -1.97 12.93
N ALA A 83 13.33 -0.87 12.15
CA ALA A 83 13.84 0.43 12.59
C ALA A 83 13.12 0.95 13.86
N ALA A 84 11.79 0.79 13.93
CA ALA A 84 11.01 1.17 15.11
C ALA A 84 11.31 0.28 16.34
N THR A 85 11.68 -0.98 16.13
CA THR A 85 12.01 -1.91 17.22
C THR A 85 13.38 -1.58 17.82
N THR A 86 14.36 -1.21 17.00
CA THR A 86 15.72 -0.88 17.48
C THR A 86 15.76 0.41 18.31
N ALA A 87 14.91 1.40 18.01
CA ALA A 87 14.88 2.69 18.71
C ALA A 87 14.35 2.61 20.16
N THR A 88 13.72 1.50 20.57
CA THR A 88 13.19 1.32 21.93
C THR A 88 14.21 0.63 22.87
N VAL A 89 15.38 0.23 22.35
CA VAL A 89 16.37 -0.60 23.09
C VAL A 89 17.65 0.16 23.43
N GLU A 90 17.72 1.47 23.18
CA GLU A 90 18.82 2.34 23.65
C GLU A 90 18.39 3.27 24.79
#